data_AF-A0A846NEQ4-F1
#
_entry.id   AF-A0A846NEQ4-F1
#
_cell.length_a   1.000
_cell.length_b   1.000
_cell.length_c   1.000
_cell.angle_alpha   90.00
_cell.angle_beta   90.00
_cell.angle_gamma   90.00
#
_symmetry.space_group_name_H-M   'P 1'
#
loop_
_entity.id
_entity.type
_entity.pdbx_description
1 polymer ?
#
loop_
_entity_poly.entity_id
_entity_poly.type
_entity_poly.pdbx_seq_one_letter_code
_entity_poly.pdbx_strand_id
1 'polypeptide(L)' 'DAIEIFRAMDEMGFTTDMCGQGFSGARYGDVRNIVCCPTSGIERDELLNVYPLTDRLNNFFIGNRDFQDMPRKFK' A
#
# COMPACT_ATOMS: atom_id res chain seq x y z
N ASP A 1 3.36 13.59 -19.61
CA ASP A 1 3.23 12.12 -19.49
C ASP A 1 2.97 11.66 -18.06
N ALA A 2 3.92 11.77 -17.13
CA ALA A 2 3.74 11.26 -15.76
C ALA A 2 2.51 11.83 -15.00
N ILE A 3 2.27 13.14 -15.10
CA ILE A 3 1.11 13.78 -14.45
C ILE A 3 -0.23 13.22 -14.97
N GLU A 4 -0.31 12.99 -16.28
CA GLU A 4 -1.51 12.42 -16.91
C GLU A 4 -1.73 10.97 -16.47
N ILE A 5 -0.65 10.20 -16.33
CA ILE A 5 -0.70 8.82 -15.81
C ILE A 5 -1.20 8.82 -14.37
N PHE A 6 -0.66 9.67 -13.50
CA PHE A 6 -1.10 9.74 -12.11
C PHE A 6 -2.56 10.18 -11.98
N ARG A 7 -3.03 11.11 -12.83
CA ARG A 7 -4.44 11.49 -12.86
C ARG A 7 -5.33 10.31 -13.26
N ALA A 8 -4.97 9.57 -14.30
CA ALA A 8 -5.73 8.40 -14.73
C ALA A 8 -5.75 7.29 -13.66
N MET A 9 -4.64 7.08 -12.95
CA MET A 9 -4.59 6.15 -11.82
C MET A 9 -5.55 6.56 -10.71
N ASP A 10 -5.51 7.83 -10.29
CA ASP A 10 -6.37 8.38 -9.23
C ASP A 10 -7.87 8.28 -9.60
N GLU A 11 -8.22 8.60 -10.85
CA GLU A 11 -9.59 8.44 -11.37
C GLU A 11 -10.10 6.99 -11.29
N MET A 12 -9.20 6.01 -11.37
CA MET A 12 -9.51 4.57 -11.23
C MET A 12 -9.42 4.07 -9.78
N GLY A 13 -9.09 4.93 -8.81
CA GLY A 13 -8.90 4.56 -7.40
C GLY A 13 -7.55 3.89 -7.10
N PHE A 14 -6.58 4.01 -8.01
CA PHE A 14 -5.20 3.57 -7.77
C PHE A 14 -4.34 4.73 -7.30
N THR A 15 -3.39 4.41 -6.44
CA THR A 15 -2.36 5.36 -6.01
C THR A 15 -0.99 4.70 -6.02
N THR A 16 0.03 5.54 -5.90
CA THR A 16 1.40 5.09 -5.62
C THR A 16 1.62 5.12 -4.12
N ASP A 17 2.82 4.80 -3.65
CA ASP A 17 3.21 4.95 -2.25
C ASP A 17 3.35 6.43 -1.80
N MET A 18 2.97 7.39 -2.65
CA MET A 18 3.06 8.83 -2.43
C MET A 18 4.50 9.27 -2.12
N CYS A 19 5.43 8.79 -2.93
CA CYS A 19 6.87 9.10 -2.90
C CYS A 19 7.63 8.45 -1.73
N GLY A 20 7.13 7.35 -1.16
CA GLY A 20 7.85 6.57 -0.13
C GLY A 20 9.15 5.92 -0.63
N GLN A 21 9.24 5.58 -1.92
CA GLN A 21 10.34 4.79 -2.50
C GLN A 21 11.34 5.58 -3.34
N GLY A 22 11.41 6.90 -3.18
CA GLY A 22 12.30 7.74 -3.97
C GLY A 22 13.80 7.47 -3.79
N PHE A 23 14.21 6.75 -2.73
CA PHE A 23 15.62 6.67 -2.34
C PHE A 23 16.02 5.25 -1.87
N SER A 24 17.16 4.77 -2.36
CA SER A 24 17.73 3.44 -2.06
C SER A 24 18.69 3.43 -0.86
N GLY A 25 18.82 4.56 -0.16
CA GLY A 25 19.72 4.74 0.99
C GLY A 25 19.21 4.11 2.29
N ALA A 26 20.02 4.23 3.36
CA ALA A 26 19.51 4.08 4.72
C ALA A 26 18.74 5.36 5.06
N ARG A 27 17.60 5.23 5.78
CA ARG A 27 16.52 6.24 5.82
C ARG A 27 15.75 6.24 4.48
N TYR A 28 14.50 6.72 4.46
CA TYR A 28 13.57 6.58 3.32
C TYR A 28 13.01 5.17 3.06
N GLY A 29 12.93 4.34 4.10
CA GLY A 29 12.14 3.12 4.06
C GLY A 29 10.65 3.41 4.26
N ASP A 30 9.82 2.53 3.72
CA ASP A 30 8.36 2.64 3.71
C ASP A 30 7.70 1.28 3.97
N VAL A 31 6.41 1.32 4.32
CA VAL A 31 5.55 0.14 4.37
C VAL A 31 5.19 -0.27 2.95
N ARG A 32 5.38 -1.55 2.63
CA ARG A 32 5.07 -2.12 1.32
C ARG A 32 3.62 -2.56 1.23
N ASN A 33 3.22 -2.94 0.01
CA ASN A 33 1.88 -3.45 -0.26
C ASN A 33 1.49 -4.55 0.75
N ILE A 34 0.33 -4.36 1.38
CA ILE A 34 -0.22 -5.32 2.32
C ILE A 34 -0.77 -6.52 1.54
N VAL A 35 -0.25 -7.71 1.82
CA VAL A 35 -0.67 -8.93 1.13
C VAL A 35 -1.92 -9.50 1.80
N CYS A 36 -2.87 -9.93 0.98
CA CYS A 36 -4.09 -10.63 1.40
C CYS A 36 -4.24 -11.92 0.59
N CYS A 37 -4.92 -12.91 1.16
CA CYS A 37 -5.37 -14.07 0.39
C CYS A 37 -6.27 -13.60 -0.77
N PRO A 38 -6.05 -14.06 -2.02
CA PRO A 38 -6.82 -13.61 -3.18
C PRO A 38 -8.29 -14.01 -3.12
N THR A 39 -8.65 -15.02 -2.32
CA THR A 39 -10.03 -15.49 -2.12
C THR A 39 -10.62 -15.09 -0.78
N SER A 40 -10.00 -14.13 -0.08
CA SER A 40 -10.49 -13.61 1.21
C SER A 40 -11.89 -13.01 1.06
N GLY A 41 -12.85 -13.46 1.87
CA GLY A 41 -14.26 -13.09 1.78
C GLY A 41 -15.09 -13.86 0.77
N ILE A 42 -14.47 -14.81 0.04
CA ILE A 42 -15.11 -15.61 -1.01
C ILE A 42 -15.06 -17.09 -0.66
N GLU A 43 -13.94 -17.56 -0.12
CA GLU A 43 -13.76 -18.99 0.13
C GLU A 43 -14.62 -19.47 1.31
N ARG A 44 -15.34 -20.57 1.10
CA ARG A 44 -16.28 -21.17 2.05
C ARG A 44 -15.62 -21.58 3.35
N ASP A 45 -14.45 -22.19 3.27
CA ASP A 45 -13.74 -22.75 4.43
C ASP A 45 -12.64 -21.81 4.94
N GLU A 46 -12.68 -20.51 4.59
CA GLU A 46 -11.73 -19.55 5.12
C GLU A 46 -11.91 -19.35 6.63
N LEU A 47 -10.81 -19.23 7.35
CA LEU A 47 -10.86 -18.98 8.80
C LEU A 47 -11.40 -17.58 9.11
N LEU A 48 -11.07 -16.60 8.27
CA LEU A 48 -11.45 -15.21 8.44
C LEU A 48 -11.34 -14.46 7.11
N ASN A 49 -12.37 -13.66 6.79
CA ASN A 49 -12.26 -12.61 5.78
C ASN A 49 -11.36 -11.48 6.30
N VAL A 50 -10.12 -11.43 5.84
CA VAL A 50 -9.13 -10.41 6.21
C VAL A 50 -9.11 -9.22 5.26
N TYR A 51 -9.86 -9.24 4.15
CA TYR A 51 -9.80 -8.18 3.14
C TYR A 51 -10.16 -6.79 3.71
N PRO A 52 -11.22 -6.63 4.53
CA PRO A 52 -11.54 -5.33 5.13
C PRO A 52 -10.43 -4.79 6.05
N LEU A 53 -9.68 -5.67 6.72
CA LEU A 53 -8.55 -5.24 7.55
C LEU A 53 -7.37 -4.80 6.69
N THR A 54 -7.06 -5.58 5.64
CA THR A 54 -6.00 -5.24 4.69
C THR A 54 -6.27 -3.90 4.00
N ASP A 55 -7.49 -3.64 3.56
CA ASP A 55 -7.87 -2.36 2.93
C ASP A 55 -7.70 -1.18 3.90
N ARG A 56 -8.13 -1.33 5.15
CA ARG A 56 -7.94 -0.31 6.20
C ARG A 56 -6.47 -0.05 6.52
N LEU A 57 -5.65 -1.10 6.60
CA LEU A 57 -4.21 -0.96 6.82
C LEU A 57 -3.54 -0.27 5.63
N ASN A 58 -3.92 -0.63 4.40
CA ASN A 58 -3.42 0.01 3.19
C ASN A 58 -3.70 1.53 3.22
N ASN A 59 -4.95 1.91 3.49
CA ASN A 59 -5.36 3.31 3.62
C ASN A 59 -4.69 4.05 4.80
N PHE A 60 -4.32 3.33 5.85
CA PHE A 60 -3.61 3.91 7.00
C PHE A 60 -2.14 4.23 6.71
N PHE A 61 -1.46 3.41 5.91
CA PHE A 61 -0.03 3.57 5.63
C PHE A 61 0.27 4.45 4.42
N ILE A 62 -0.57 4.42 3.38
CA ILE A 62 -0.34 5.20 2.16
C ILE A 62 -0.29 6.70 2.50
N GLY A 63 0.79 7.37 2.10
CA GLY A 63 0.99 8.81 2.33
C GLY A 63 1.19 9.20 3.80
N ASN A 64 1.26 8.24 4.72
CA ASN A 64 1.44 8.53 6.13
C ASN A 64 2.92 8.84 6.44
N ARG A 65 3.19 10.10 6.77
CA ARG A 65 4.54 10.63 6.97
C ARG A 65 5.29 9.97 8.12
N ASP A 66 4.57 9.42 9.10
CA ASP A 66 5.16 8.68 10.23
C ASP A 66 5.86 7.39 9.77
N PHE A 67 5.51 6.89 8.58
CA PHE A 67 6.02 5.64 8.02
C PHE A 67 6.82 5.82 6.71
N GLN A 68 7.21 7.04 6.37
CA GLN A 68 7.97 7.33 5.13
C GLN A 68 9.47 7.59 5.36
N ASP A 69 9.95 7.54 6.62
CA ASP A 69 11.39 7.60 6.96
C ASP A 69 11.83 6.39 7.80
N MET A 70 11.36 5.20 7.44
CA MET A 70 11.77 3.97 8.12
C MET A 70 13.24 3.65 7.83
N PRO A 71 13.95 2.93 8.71
CA PRO A 71 15.34 2.55 8.47
C PRO A 71 15.55 1.74 7.18
N ARG A 72 14.54 0.92 6.83
CA ARG A 72 14.45 0.10 5.61
C ARG A 72 12.97 -0.21 5.29
N LYS A 73 12.74 -0.84 4.13
CA LYS A 73 11.46 -1.41 3.73
C LYS A 73 10.83 -2.29 4.82
N PHE A 74 9.53 -2.11 5.05
CA PHE A 74 8.73 -2.95 5.94
C PHE A 74 7.72 -3.76 5.12
N LYS A 75 7.84 -5.09 5.17
CA LYS A 75 6.92 -6.05 4.55
C LYS A 75 6.27 -6.88 5.63
#